data_AF-A0A2T6NFN7-F1
#
_entry.id   AF-A0A2T6NFN7-F1
#
_cell.length_a   1.000
_cell.length_b   1.000
_cell.length_c   1.000
_cell.angle_alpha   90.00
_cell.angle_beta   90.00
_cell.angle_gamma   90.00
#
_symmetry.space_group_name_H-M   'P 1'
#
loop_
_entity.id
_entity.type
_entity.pdbx_description
1 polymer ?
#
loop_
_entity_poly.entity_id
_entity_poly.type
_entity_poly.pdbx_seq_one_letter_code
_entity_poly.pdbx_strand_id
1 'polypeptide(L)'
;MSFHIITTPARHGFFRNIRRKLTQLLGALFFVAGLAASSLPLMFVIAVIVSILSHNADFPDMESDQAVVFLIAAVIAVVGLTLGLRLIRGRRRLVLFLRRFGYDEATEALSFAAASAMGQRWRLVTLDDNEVAPVLGIETQGRILGFLRWILLAAIVTGLLWLFGGGFTDYIGDIVGDLRTNNRGGGVKEFIGQIIGLFVMTIILGLIVGGLVMMLVAFLGAGVLFSWRSFSSYKKAEENQSKKIGDASQIKPVIDNVLKLSRKIFAPRLVVVRVNSAIWQAVVRQFADVSAVILIDVSSPGEGLLWELENLREKYRQRTILVGQYDALEKISALPVTNADAVKTEQRLVELLDGESVLAYRSDGARDTQRFTKLLRTTLNDLY
;
A
#
# COMPACT_ATOMS: atom_id res chain seq x y z
N MET A 1 33.66 -23.54 -15.63
CA MET A 1 32.94 -22.37 -15.09
C MET A 1 31.46 -22.65 -15.26
N SER A 2 30.69 -22.62 -14.17
CA SER A 2 29.25 -22.85 -14.25
C SER A 2 28.57 -21.97 -13.22
N PHE A 3 27.74 -21.04 -13.68
CA PHE A 3 26.83 -20.30 -12.83
C PHE A 3 25.53 -21.10 -12.65
N HIS A 4 24.85 -20.91 -11.53
CA HIS A 4 23.65 -21.65 -11.22
C HIS A 4 22.41 -20.88 -11.69
N ILE A 5 21.73 -21.41 -12.71
CA ILE A 5 20.44 -20.88 -13.16
C ILE A 5 19.36 -21.36 -12.19
N ILE A 6 18.78 -20.44 -11.43
CA ILE A 6 17.71 -20.73 -10.49
C ILE A 6 16.36 -20.46 -11.16
N THR A 7 15.57 -21.52 -11.31
CA THR A 7 14.17 -21.46 -11.80
C THR A 7 13.15 -21.78 -10.70
N THR A 8 13.61 -22.33 -9.58
CA THR A 8 12.73 -22.76 -8.47
C THR A 8 13.11 -22.08 -7.16
N PRO A 9 12.12 -21.61 -6.37
CA PRO A 9 12.39 -20.92 -5.12
C PRO A 9 12.94 -21.89 -4.08
N ALA A 10 14.04 -21.49 -3.42
CA ALA A 10 14.54 -22.19 -2.24
C ALA A 10 13.46 -22.21 -1.14
N ARG A 11 13.28 -23.36 -0.47
CA ARG A 11 12.26 -23.54 0.59
C ARG A 11 12.62 -22.92 1.96
N HIS A 12 13.44 -21.88 1.99
CA HIS A 12 13.91 -21.28 3.24
C HIS A 12 13.08 -20.05 3.62
N GLY A 13 12.86 -19.80 4.92
CA GLY A 13 12.27 -18.55 5.39
C GLY A 13 10.85 -18.59 6.03
N PHE A 14 10.32 -19.76 6.42
CA PHE A 14 8.99 -19.85 7.06
C PHE A 14 8.86 -18.93 8.30
N PHE A 15 9.85 -18.92 9.20
CA PHE A 15 9.81 -18.14 10.44
C PHE A 15 9.79 -16.62 10.24
N ARG A 16 10.47 -16.09 9.22
CA ARG A 16 10.48 -14.64 8.94
C ARG A 16 9.14 -14.14 8.44
N ASN A 17 8.44 -14.95 7.64
CA ASN A 17 7.09 -14.65 7.21
C ASN A 17 6.10 -14.59 8.40
N ILE A 18 6.29 -15.42 9.43
CA ILE A 18 5.44 -15.41 10.65
C ILE A 18 5.60 -14.09 11.41
N ARG A 19 6.83 -13.67 11.74
CA ARG A 19 7.06 -12.41 12.48
C ARG A 19 6.39 -11.22 11.79
N ARG A 20 6.44 -11.19 10.44
CA ARG A 20 5.76 -10.16 9.65
C ARG A 20 4.24 -10.22 9.77
N LYS A 21 3.65 -11.40 9.60
CA LYS A 21 2.20 -11.58 9.77
C LYS A 21 1.78 -11.15 11.17
N LEU A 22 2.59 -11.45 12.19
CA LEU A 22 2.33 -11.03 13.56
C LEU A 22 2.35 -9.50 13.72
N THR A 23 3.34 -8.79 13.16
CA THR A 23 3.36 -7.31 13.19
C THR A 23 2.16 -6.71 12.44
N GLN A 24 1.75 -7.30 11.32
CA GLN A 24 0.58 -6.85 10.57
C GLN A 24 -0.72 -7.10 11.35
N LEU A 25 -0.85 -8.25 12.02
CA LEU A 25 -1.97 -8.58 12.89
C LEU A 25 -2.05 -7.64 14.09
N LEU A 26 -0.92 -7.38 14.77
CA LEU A 26 -0.84 -6.38 15.85
C LEU A 26 -1.25 -4.99 15.36
N GLY A 27 -0.75 -4.57 14.19
CA GLY A 27 -1.14 -3.29 13.59
C GLY A 27 -2.63 -3.22 13.27
N ALA A 28 -3.21 -4.30 12.74
CA ALA A 28 -4.66 -4.40 12.49
C ALA A 28 -5.45 -4.34 13.79
N LEU A 29 -5.01 -5.03 14.85
CA LEU A 29 -5.64 -4.99 16.16
C LEU A 29 -5.63 -3.58 16.75
N PHE A 30 -4.49 -2.88 16.73
CA PHE A 30 -4.41 -1.49 17.17
C PHE A 30 -5.31 -0.56 16.38
N PHE A 31 -5.40 -0.77 15.05
CA PHE A 31 -6.27 0.02 14.20
C PHE A 31 -7.75 -0.20 14.55
N VAL A 32 -8.19 -1.45 14.73
CA VAL A 32 -9.57 -1.79 15.13
C VAL A 32 -9.88 -1.25 16.52
N ALA A 33 -8.97 -1.41 17.49
CA ALA A 33 -9.13 -0.86 18.83
C ALA A 33 -9.24 0.67 18.80
N GLY A 34 -8.41 1.35 18.00
CA GLY A 34 -8.51 2.80 17.83
C GLY A 34 -9.81 3.24 17.17
N LEU A 35 -10.29 2.46 16.19
CA LEU A 35 -11.57 2.72 15.52
C LEU A 35 -12.76 2.52 16.48
N ALA A 36 -12.74 1.46 17.29
CA ALA A 36 -13.75 1.23 18.32
C ALA A 36 -13.72 2.34 19.38
N ALA A 37 -12.54 2.72 19.89
CA ALA A 37 -12.39 3.79 20.87
C ALA A 37 -12.85 5.16 20.34
N SER A 38 -12.79 5.38 19.01
CA SER A 38 -13.24 6.62 18.39
C SER A 38 -14.78 6.83 18.45
N SER A 39 -15.55 5.77 18.72
CA SER A 39 -17.00 5.86 18.86
C SER A 39 -17.43 6.71 20.06
N LEU A 40 -16.71 6.60 21.20
CA LEU A 40 -17.05 7.34 22.43
C LEU A 40 -16.88 8.85 22.26
N PRO A 41 -15.74 9.38 21.78
CA PRO A 41 -15.63 10.81 21.54
C PRO A 41 -16.63 11.34 20.53
N LEU A 42 -16.95 10.53 19.51
CA LEU A 42 -17.92 10.89 18.50
C LEU A 42 -19.34 11.01 19.07
N MET A 43 -19.76 10.07 19.92
CA MET A 43 -21.05 10.12 20.62
C MET A 43 -21.18 11.37 21.50
N PHE A 44 -20.11 11.74 22.20
CA PHE A 44 -20.09 12.96 23.00
C PHE A 44 -20.24 14.22 22.13
N VAL A 45 -19.51 14.32 21.02
CA VAL A 45 -19.66 15.44 20.07
C VAL A 45 -21.10 15.53 19.54
N ILE A 46 -21.72 14.38 19.23
CA ILE A 46 -23.13 14.33 18.81
C ILE A 46 -24.04 14.85 19.92
N ALA A 47 -23.85 14.41 21.18
CA ALA A 47 -24.65 14.86 22.32
C ALA A 47 -24.56 16.38 22.53
N VAL A 48 -23.35 16.95 22.40
CA VAL A 48 -23.14 18.40 22.48
C VAL A 48 -23.85 19.15 21.35
N ILE A 49 -23.74 18.67 20.11
CA ILE A 49 -24.43 19.28 18.95
C ILE A 49 -25.95 19.26 19.16
N VAL A 50 -26.49 18.14 19.66
CA VAL A 50 -27.91 17.99 19.95
C VAL A 50 -28.38 18.98 21.01
N SER A 51 -27.63 19.11 22.12
CA SER A 51 -27.94 20.06 23.20
C SER A 51 -27.99 21.50 22.68
N ILE A 52 -27.03 21.88 21.84
CA ILE A 52 -27.00 23.20 21.18
C ILE A 52 -28.23 23.39 20.27
N LEU A 53 -28.57 22.39 19.44
CA LEU A 53 -29.69 22.49 18.51
C LEU A 53 -31.05 22.53 19.23
N SER A 54 -31.19 21.82 20.35
CA SER A 54 -32.43 21.78 21.12
C SER A 54 -32.67 23.05 21.95
N HIS A 55 -31.78 24.05 21.88
CA HIS A 55 -31.83 25.28 22.69
C HIS A 55 -31.92 25.01 24.20
N ASN A 56 -31.49 23.82 24.64
CA ASN A 56 -31.32 23.55 26.05
C ASN A 56 -29.97 24.13 26.43
N ALA A 57 -29.97 25.20 27.22
CA ALA A 57 -28.75 25.88 27.66
C ALA A 57 -27.88 25.00 28.57
N ASP A 58 -28.41 23.86 29.03
CA ASP A 58 -27.70 22.91 29.86
C ASP A 58 -26.86 22.00 28.96
N PHE A 59 -25.55 22.28 28.95
CA PHE A 59 -24.57 21.31 28.51
C PHE A 59 -24.68 20.06 29.39
N PRO A 60 -24.48 18.85 28.84
CA PRO A 60 -24.42 17.66 29.67
C PRO A 60 -23.31 17.86 30.72
N ASP A 61 -23.70 17.98 31.99
CA ASP A 61 -22.78 18.05 33.12
C ASP A 61 -21.98 16.75 33.14
N MET A 62 -20.76 16.85 32.62
CA MET A 62 -19.87 15.70 32.50
C MET A 62 -19.22 15.48 33.85
N GLU A 63 -19.67 14.47 34.58
CA GLU A 63 -19.01 14.02 35.81
C GLU A 63 -17.51 13.81 35.54
N SER A 64 -16.65 14.13 36.51
CA SER A 64 -15.18 14.09 36.33
C SER A 64 -14.70 12.74 35.80
N ASP A 65 -15.36 11.66 36.23
CA ASP A 65 -15.01 10.30 35.86
C ASP A 65 -15.29 10.02 34.38
N GLN A 66 -16.38 10.58 33.84
CA GLN A 66 -16.72 10.49 32.42
C GLN A 66 -15.71 11.26 31.56
N ALA A 67 -15.27 12.44 32.03
CA ALA A 67 -14.26 13.24 31.35
C ALA A 67 -12.93 12.49 31.22
N VAL A 68 -12.52 11.76 32.26
CA VAL A 68 -11.32 10.91 32.21
C VAL A 68 -11.47 9.76 31.22
N VAL A 69 -12.62 9.06 31.21
CA VAL A 69 -12.88 7.97 30.26
C VAL A 69 -12.86 8.46 28.82
N PHE A 70 -13.45 9.63 28.55
CA PHE A 70 -13.41 10.26 27.23
C PHE A 70 -11.97 10.58 26.80
N LEU A 71 -11.17 11.17 27.68
CA LEU A 71 -9.78 11.51 27.39
C LEU A 71 -8.97 10.24 27.06
N ILE A 72 -9.14 9.18 27.84
CA ILE A 72 -8.49 7.89 27.60
C ILE A 72 -8.92 7.32 26.24
N ALA A 73 -10.23 7.31 25.94
CA ALA A 73 -10.75 6.81 24.66
C ALA A 73 -10.22 7.60 23.46
N ALA A 74 -10.16 8.94 23.57
CA ALA A 74 -9.60 9.79 22.53
C ALA A 74 -8.10 9.52 22.30
N VAL A 75 -7.32 9.34 23.38
CA VAL A 75 -5.90 8.97 23.29
C VAL A 75 -5.73 7.59 22.64
N ILE A 76 -6.51 6.58 23.05
CA ILE A 76 -6.50 5.24 22.45
C ILE A 76 -6.88 5.32 20.96
N ALA A 77 -7.87 6.13 20.60
CA ALA A 77 -8.27 6.33 19.21
C ALA A 77 -7.12 6.88 18.36
N VAL A 78 -6.52 8.00 18.80
CA VAL A 78 -5.41 8.64 18.07
C VAL A 78 -4.20 7.72 17.99
N VAL A 79 -3.77 7.14 19.12
CA VAL A 79 -2.59 6.26 19.19
C VAL A 79 -2.83 4.96 18.42
N GLY A 80 -3.98 4.31 18.62
CA GLY A 80 -4.35 3.06 17.96
C GLY A 80 -4.45 3.21 16.44
N LEU A 81 -5.09 4.27 15.95
CA LEU A 81 -5.17 4.54 14.51
C LEU A 81 -3.80 4.89 13.92
N THR A 82 -3.01 5.74 14.58
CA THR A 82 -1.70 6.17 14.05
C THR A 82 -0.66 5.04 14.09
N LEU A 83 -0.51 4.34 15.22
CA LEU A 83 0.39 3.20 15.35
C LEU A 83 -0.09 2.01 14.54
N GLY A 84 -1.39 1.71 14.54
CA GLY A 84 -1.98 0.64 13.74
C GLY A 84 -1.67 0.82 12.26
N LEU A 85 -1.95 2.01 11.72
CA LEU A 85 -1.58 2.34 10.33
C LEU A 85 -0.07 2.28 10.09
N ARG A 86 0.76 2.75 11.04
CA ARG A 86 2.23 2.71 10.90
C ARG A 86 2.77 1.29 10.87
N LEU A 87 2.24 0.38 11.71
CA LEU A 87 2.62 -1.02 11.78
C LEU A 87 2.17 -1.80 10.53
N ILE A 88 0.93 -1.58 10.09
CA ILE A 88 0.40 -2.19 8.86
C ILE A 88 1.23 -1.77 7.64
N ARG A 89 1.66 -0.50 7.57
CA ARG A 89 2.39 0.07 6.42
C ARG A 89 3.79 -0.52 6.21
N GLY A 90 4.45 -0.99 7.26
CA GLY A 90 5.81 -1.55 7.20
C GLY A 90 6.88 -0.56 6.73
N ARG A 91 8.15 -0.99 6.72
CA ARG A 91 9.25 -0.23 6.12
C ARG A 91 9.31 -0.54 4.62
N ARG A 92 9.31 0.51 3.81
CA ARG A 92 9.53 0.43 2.37
C ARG A 92 11.01 0.58 2.07
N ARG A 93 11.50 -0.18 1.10
CA ARG A 93 12.91 -0.26 0.72
C ARG A 93 13.05 -0.01 -0.78
N LEU A 94 14.09 0.73 -1.12
CA LEU A 94 14.45 1.01 -2.51
C LEU A 94 15.22 -0.18 -3.08
N VAL A 95 14.86 -0.60 -4.28
CA VAL A 95 15.55 -1.60 -5.09
C VAL A 95 16.05 -0.89 -6.33
N LEU A 96 17.36 -0.87 -6.53
CA LEU A 96 17.96 -0.39 -7.77
C LEU A 96 17.90 -1.51 -8.78
N PHE A 97 17.29 -1.26 -9.93
CA PHE A 97 17.33 -2.14 -11.07
C PHE A 97 18.27 -1.55 -12.12
N LEU A 98 19.29 -2.33 -12.45
CA LEU A 98 20.28 -2.03 -13.47
C LEU A 98 20.01 -2.94 -14.65
N ARG A 99 19.64 -2.29 -15.75
CA ARG A 99 19.40 -2.91 -17.03
C ARG A 99 19.81 -1.95 -18.12
N ARG A 100 20.32 -2.48 -19.23
CA ARG A 100 20.53 -1.71 -20.45
C ARG A 100 19.27 -1.63 -21.32
N PHE A 101 19.18 -0.50 -21.99
CA PHE A 101 18.11 0.08 -22.80
C PHE A 101 17.52 -0.86 -23.87
N GLY A 102 16.20 -0.76 -24.07
CA GLY A 102 15.51 -1.25 -25.29
C GLY A 102 14.96 -2.68 -25.31
N TYR A 103 15.02 -3.41 -24.19
CA TYR A 103 14.32 -4.68 -24.13
C TYR A 103 12.99 -4.52 -23.38
N ASP A 104 11.89 -4.81 -24.04
CA ASP A 104 10.56 -4.66 -23.41
C ASP A 104 10.29 -5.79 -22.41
N GLU A 105 10.79 -7.00 -22.67
CA GLU A 105 10.36 -8.21 -21.96
C GLU A 105 10.78 -8.30 -20.49
N ALA A 106 12.04 -8.04 -20.11
CA ALA A 106 12.39 -8.07 -18.69
C ALA A 106 11.85 -6.87 -17.94
N THR A 107 11.70 -5.73 -18.62
CA THR A 107 11.11 -4.53 -18.06
C THR A 107 9.64 -4.82 -17.76
N GLU A 108 8.93 -5.51 -18.64
CA GLU A 108 7.58 -6.00 -18.41
C GLU A 108 7.55 -7.01 -17.27
N ALA A 109 8.41 -8.04 -17.29
CA ALA A 109 8.43 -9.08 -16.26
C ALA A 109 8.75 -8.51 -14.86
N LEU A 110 9.69 -7.57 -14.78
CA LEU A 110 10.06 -6.89 -13.54
C LEU A 110 9.07 -5.81 -13.16
N SER A 111 8.45 -5.10 -14.10
CA SER A 111 7.36 -4.18 -13.79
C SER A 111 6.16 -4.94 -13.26
N PHE A 112 5.86 -6.10 -13.85
CA PHE A 112 4.85 -7.01 -13.35
C PHE A 112 5.23 -7.55 -11.96
N ALA A 113 6.47 -7.97 -11.74
CA ALA A 113 6.93 -8.42 -10.43
C ALA A 113 6.91 -7.28 -9.38
N ALA A 114 7.30 -6.07 -9.80
CA ALA A 114 7.27 -4.84 -9.02
C ALA A 114 5.83 -4.48 -8.62
N ALA A 115 4.89 -4.62 -9.55
CA ALA A 115 3.47 -4.36 -9.35
C ALA A 115 2.80 -5.43 -8.48
N SER A 116 3.00 -6.71 -8.78
CA SER A 116 2.24 -7.83 -8.21
C SER A 116 2.83 -8.37 -6.90
N ALA A 117 4.15 -8.62 -6.82
CA ALA A 117 4.77 -9.27 -5.66
C ALA A 117 5.52 -8.34 -4.73
N MET A 118 6.13 -7.29 -5.28
CA MET A 118 6.92 -6.34 -4.53
C MET A 118 6.08 -5.22 -3.88
N GLY A 119 4.85 -5.03 -4.37
CA GLY A 119 4.08 -3.79 -4.33
C GLY A 119 3.85 -3.11 -2.97
N GLN A 120 3.99 -3.81 -1.85
CA GLN A 120 3.86 -3.18 -0.53
C GLN A 120 5.18 -2.71 0.10
N ARG A 121 6.29 -3.37 -0.18
CA ARG A 121 7.56 -3.16 0.54
C ARG A 121 8.68 -2.63 -0.33
N TRP A 122 8.73 -3.03 -1.59
CA TRP A 122 9.83 -2.68 -2.45
C TRP A 122 9.38 -1.59 -3.42
N ARG A 123 10.28 -0.67 -3.70
CA ARG A 123 10.13 0.40 -4.68
C ARG A 123 11.27 0.28 -5.64
N LEU A 124 10.96 0.06 -6.90
CA LEU A 124 11.94 -0.14 -7.94
C LEU A 124 12.36 1.22 -8.47
N VAL A 125 13.67 1.46 -8.59
CA VAL A 125 14.21 2.56 -9.37
C VAL A 125 15.04 1.97 -10.49
N THR A 126 14.80 2.41 -11.72
CA THR A 126 15.58 2.00 -12.89
C THR A 126 16.28 3.21 -13.47
N LEU A 127 17.48 2.99 -14.03
CA LEU A 127 18.22 4.01 -14.75
C LEU A 127 18.06 3.69 -16.24
N ASP A 128 17.34 4.53 -16.99
CA ASP A 128 16.95 4.25 -18.39
C ASP A 128 17.20 5.46 -19.28
N ASP A 129 17.60 5.31 -20.54
CA ASP A 129 18.06 6.43 -21.35
C ASP A 129 16.93 7.14 -22.08
N ASN A 130 15.86 6.48 -22.54
CA ASN A 130 14.60 7.14 -22.96
C ASN A 130 13.41 6.22 -23.29
N GLU A 131 13.56 4.89 -23.36
CA GLU A 131 12.59 4.02 -24.05
C GLU A 131 11.52 3.39 -23.14
N VAL A 132 11.73 3.31 -21.83
CA VAL A 132 10.77 2.68 -20.93
C VAL A 132 9.64 3.64 -20.58
N ALA A 133 8.45 3.38 -21.13
CA ALA A 133 7.22 3.93 -20.61
C ALA A 133 6.98 3.35 -19.20
N PRO A 134 6.76 4.19 -18.17
CA PRO A 134 6.48 3.69 -16.85
C PRO A 134 5.17 2.89 -16.88
N VAL A 135 5.25 1.56 -16.73
CA VAL A 135 4.08 0.69 -16.74
C VAL A 135 3.25 0.95 -15.48
N LEU A 136 2.12 1.63 -15.67
CA LEU A 136 1.13 1.92 -14.64
C LEU A 136 0.42 0.61 -14.23
N GLY A 137 1.02 -0.13 -13.29
CA GLY A 137 0.42 -1.33 -12.69
C GLY A 137 -0.79 -1.06 -11.77
N ILE A 138 -1.65 -0.09 -12.13
CA ILE A 138 -2.66 0.51 -11.23
C ILE A 138 -4.10 0.46 -11.80
N GLU A 139 -4.32 0.03 -13.05
CA GLU A 139 -5.70 -0.06 -13.58
C GLU A 139 -6.65 -0.86 -12.68
N THR A 140 -6.14 -1.89 -12.00
CA THR A 140 -6.95 -2.73 -11.10
C THR A 140 -7.29 -2.07 -9.77
N GLN A 141 -6.42 -1.21 -9.21
CA GLN A 141 -6.67 -0.65 -7.87
C GLN A 141 -7.65 0.54 -7.90
N GLY A 142 -7.67 1.30 -9.01
CA GLY A 142 -8.67 2.35 -9.24
C GLY A 142 -10.09 1.80 -9.37
N ARG A 143 -10.26 0.65 -10.03
CA ARG A 143 -11.57 -0.01 -10.18
C ARG A 143 -12.17 -0.49 -8.86
N ILE A 144 -11.37 -1.13 -8.00
CA ILE A 144 -11.87 -1.62 -6.70
C ILE A 144 -12.25 -0.45 -5.80
N LEU A 145 -11.44 0.61 -5.74
CA LEU A 145 -11.75 1.78 -4.92
C LEU A 145 -12.98 2.54 -5.46
N GLY A 146 -13.14 2.63 -6.77
CA GLY A 146 -14.32 3.18 -7.42
C GLY A 146 -15.59 2.37 -7.13
N PHE A 147 -15.49 1.03 -7.19
CA PHE A 147 -16.59 0.13 -6.86
C PHE A 147 -17.00 0.22 -5.38
N LEU A 148 -16.02 0.27 -4.46
CA LEU A 148 -16.28 0.43 -3.02
C LEU A 148 -17.03 1.75 -2.74
N ARG A 149 -16.67 2.83 -3.44
CA ARG A 149 -17.35 4.12 -3.34
C ARG A 149 -18.81 4.02 -3.76
N TRP A 150 -19.12 3.30 -4.83
CA TRP A 150 -20.50 3.13 -5.30
C TRP A 150 -21.34 2.25 -4.36
N ILE A 151 -20.80 1.14 -3.85
CA ILE A 151 -21.49 0.32 -2.84
C ILE A 151 -21.80 1.16 -1.61
N LEU A 152 -20.81 1.92 -1.15
CA LEU A 152 -20.95 2.78 0.02
C LEU A 152 -22.02 3.87 -0.22
N LEU A 153 -22.03 4.47 -1.41
CA LEU A 153 -23.03 5.47 -1.79
C LEU A 153 -24.44 4.87 -1.88
N ALA A 154 -24.58 3.67 -2.45
CA ALA A 154 -25.84 2.94 -2.49
C ALA A 154 -26.34 2.61 -1.07
N ALA A 155 -25.47 2.12 -0.19
CA ALA A 155 -25.84 1.83 1.21
C ALA A 155 -26.35 3.08 1.95
N ILE A 156 -25.75 4.25 1.71
CA ILE A 156 -26.23 5.53 2.26
C ILE A 156 -27.61 5.87 1.74
N VAL A 157 -27.78 5.85 0.40
CA VAL A 157 -29.04 6.24 -0.23
C VAL A 157 -30.16 5.31 0.23
N THR A 158 -29.92 4.00 0.28
CA THR A 158 -30.88 3.02 0.81
C THR A 158 -31.17 3.26 2.29
N GLY A 159 -30.15 3.54 3.12
CA GLY A 159 -30.35 3.84 4.54
C GLY A 159 -31.18 5.10 4.77
N LEU A 160 -30.91 6.17 4.02
CA LEU A 160 -31.67 7.42 4.07
C LEU A 160 -33.10 7.24 3.53
N LEU A 161 -33.28 6.52 2.42
CA LEU A 161 -34.60 6.22 1.88
C LEU A 161 -35.43 5.37 2.84
N TRP A 162 -34.82 4.40 3.53
CA TRP A 162 -35.52 3.64 4.56
C TRP A 162 -35.90 4.53 5.76
N LEU A 163 -34.99 5.40 6.20
CA LEU A 163 -35.20 6.30 7.32
C LEU A 163 -36.31 7.33 7.07
N PHE A 164 -36.31 7.95 5.89
CA PHE A 164 -37.22 9.04 5.55
C PHE A 164 -38.43 8.61 4.71
N GLY A 165 -38.38 7.45 4.06
CA GLY A 165 -39.39 6.96 3.11
C GLY A 165 -40.47 6.08 3.71
N GLY A 166 -40.64 6.09 5.04
CA GLY A 166 -41.74 5.41 5.73
C GLY A 166 -41.33 4.27 6.66
N GLY A 167 -40.13 3.70 6.49
CA GLY A 167 -39.65 2.60 7.35
C GLY A 167 -39.59 2.97 8.83
N PHE A 168 -39.20 4.22 9.13
CA PHE A 168 -39.23 4.74 10.49
C PHE A 168 -40.65 4.99 11.01
N THR A 169 -41.56 5.52 10.17
CA THR A 169 -42.94 5.80 10.58
C THR A 169 -43.72 4.52 10.84
N ASP A 170 -43.49 3.48 10.04
CA ASP A 170 -44.11 2.16 10.20
C ASP A 170 -43.60 1.49 11.48
N TYR A 171 -42.28 1.56 11.74
CA TYR A 171 -41.68 1.04 12.98
C TYR A 171 -42.21 1.74 14.24
N ILE A 172 -42.35 3.07 14.20
CA ILE A 172 -42.98 3.83 15.30
C ILE A 172 -44.45 3.47 15.42
N GLY A 173 -45.16 3.31 14.30
CA GLY A 173 -46.56 2.92 14.23
C GLY A 173 -46.84 1.59 14.95
N ASP A 174 -45.99 0.58 14.72
CA ASP A 174 -46.11 -0.73 15.37
C ASP A 174 -45.89 -0.65 16.89
N ILE A 175 -44.88 0.12 17.34
CA ILE A 175 -44.62 0.33 18.78
C ILE A 175 -45.81 1.05 19.44
N VAL A 176 -46.35 2.09 18.79
CA VAL A 176 -47.53 2.81 19.30
C VAL A 176 -48.77 1.92 19.30
N GLY A 177 -48.91 1.05 18.30
CA GLY A 177 -49.98 0.05 18.19
C GLY A 177 -50.00 -0.92 19.36
N ASP A 178 -48.85 -1.52 19.68
CA ASP A 178 -48.70 -2.47 20.80
C ASP A 178 -48.91 -1.84 22.17
N LEU A 179 -48.52 -0.57 22.34
CA LEU A 179 -48.79 0.18 23.57
C LEU A 179 -50.28 0.49 23.75
N ARG A 180 -51.01 0.71 22.65
CA ARG A 180 -52.45 1.03 22.67
C ARG A 180 -53.32 -0.19 22.97
N THR A 181 -52.90 -1.39 22.57
CA THR A 181 -53.67 -2.63 22.79
C THR A 181 -53.53 -3.18 24.21
N ASN A 182 -52.38 -3.01 24.85
CA ASN A 182 -52.13 -3.52 26.22
C ASN A 182 -52.78 -2.70 27.34
N ASN A 183 -53.23 -1.46 27.10
CA ASN A 183 -53.59 -0.54 28.17
C ASN A 183 -55.10 -0.25 28.35
N ARG A 184 -55.96 -1.21 27.99
CA ARG A 184 -57.43 -1.05 27.99
C ARG A 184 -58.11 -0.91 29.37
N GLY A 185 -57.37 -0.87 30.48
CA GLY A 185 -57.93 -0.82 31.84
C GLY A 185 -57.31 0.21 32.80
N GLY A 186 -56.37 1.05 32.34
CA GLY A 186 -55.62 1.96 33.21
C GLY A 186 -56.28 3.33 33.43
N GLY A 187 -56.16 3.88 34.64
CA GLY A 187 -56.69 5.20 35.01
C GLY A 187 -55.90 6.36 34.38
N VAL A 188 -56.42 7.60 34.50
CA VAL A 188 -55.84 8.83 33.90
C VAL A 188 -54.34 9.04 34.23
N LYS A 189 -53.89 8.58 35.41
CA LYS A 189 -52.47 8.66 35.80
C LYS A 189 -51.56 7.75 34.96
N GLU A 190 -52.02 6.57 34.58
CA GLU A 190 -51.26 5.64 33.72
C GLU A 190 -51.22 6.15 32.27
N PHE A 191 -52.27 6.85 31.84
CA PHE A 191 -52.30 7.51 30.54
C PHE A 191 -51.25 8.64 30.42
N ILE A 192 -51.13 9.50 31.44
CA ILE A 192 -50.12 10.58 31.47
C ILE A 192 -48.71 9.99 31.51
N GLY A 193 -48.48 8.96 32.33
CA GLY A 193 -47.19 8.26 32.40
C GLY A 193 -46.76 7.66 31.06
N GLN A 194 -47.71 7.08 30.30
CA GLN A 194 -47.44 6.54 28.97
C GLN A 194 -47.09 7.61 27.93
N ILE A 195 -47.79 8.75 27.93
CA ILE A 195 -47.47 9.84 27.00
C ILE A 195 -46.05 10.35 27.23
N ILE A 196 -45.68 10.57 28.50
CA ILE A 196 -44.34 11.03 28.86
C ILE A 196 -43.29 9.97 28.46
N GLY A 197 -43.55 8.68 28.75
CA GLY A 197 -42.65 7.59 28.38
C GLY A 197 -42.43 7.47 26.88
N LEU A 198 -43.50 7.60 26.08
CA LEU A 198 -43.45 7.55 24.61
C LEU A 198 -42.67 8.73 24.04
N PHE A 199 -42.85 9.93 24.62
CA PHE A 199 -42.12 11.13 24.21
C PHE A 199 -40.61 10.98 24.48
N VAL A 200 -40.24 10.52 25.68
CA VAL A 200 -38.84 10.27 26.06
C VAL A 200 -38.21 9.19 25.16
N MET A 201 -38.91 8.07 24.92
CA MET A 201 -38.44 7.01 24.03
C MET A 201 -38.23 7.50 22.59
N THR A 202 -39.13 8.34 22.08
CA THR A 202 -39.03 8.90 20.72
C THR A 202 -37.81 9.80 20.60
N ILE A 203 -37.54 10.63 21.60
CA ILE A 203 -36.34 11.48 21.65
C ILE A 203 -35.08 10.61 21.68
N ILE A 204 -35.00 9.63 22.60
CA ILE A 204 -33.84 8.75 22.72
C ILE A 204 -33.57 8.01 21.41
N LEU A 205 -34.60 7.44 20.79
CA LEU A 205 -34.48 6.74 19.51
C LEU A 205 -34.01 7.68 18.40
N GLY A 206 -34.58 8.90 18.32
CA GLY A 206 -34.15 9.93 17.38
C GLY A 206 -32.67 10.31 17.52
N LEU A 207 -32.17 10.36 18.76
CA LEU A 207 -30.75 10.64 19.04
C LEU A 207 -29.84 9.49 18.64
N ILE A 208 -30.23 8.24 18.92
CA ILE A 208 -29.46 7.06 18.51
C ILE A 208 -29.37 6.99 16.98
N VAL A 209 -30.49 7.16 16.30
CA VAL A 209 -30.59 7.14 14.84
C VAL A 209 -29.81 8.31 14.24
N GLY A 210 -30.02 9.53 14.74
CA GLY A 210 -29.31 10.72 14.26
C GLY A 210 -27.79 10.61 14.47
N GLY A 211 -27.37 10.07 15.61
CA GLY A 211 -25.97 9.81 15.91
C GLY A 211 -25.33 8.76 14.99
N LEU A 212 -26.05 7.67 14.70
CA LEU A 212 -25.62 6.66 13.72
C LEU A 212 -25.49 7.26 12.32
N VAL A 213 -26.44 8.09 11.88
CA VAL A 213 -26.37 8.80 10.59
C VAL A 213 -25.19 9.76 10.56
N MET A 214 -24.96 10.54 11.62
CA MET A 214 -23.82 11.45 11.71
C MET A 214 -22.48 10.70 11.74
N MET A 215 -22.40 9.56 12.44
CA MET A 215 -21.22 8.70 12.43
C MET A 215 -20.95 8.14 11.03
N LEU A 216 -22.00 7.68 10.35
CA LEU A 216 -21.90 7.24 8.97
C LEU A 216 -21.38 8.39 8.11
N VAL A 217 -22.01 9.56 8.13
CA VAL A 217 -21.60 10.76 7.37
C VAL A 217 -20.15 11.15 7.68
N ALA A 218 -19.72 11.11 8.94
CA ALA A 218 -18.34 11.41 9.33
C ALA A 218 -17.35 10.37 8.78
N PHE A 219 -17.68 9.08 8.87
CA PHE A 219 -16.88 8.00 8.30
C PHE A 219 -16.76 8.12 6.77
N LEU A 220 -17.84 8.52 6.12
CA LEU A 220 -17.92 8.77 4.68
C LEU A 220 -17.14 10.01 4.28
N GLY A 221 -17.30 11.10 5.01
CA GLY A 221 -16.53 12.33 4.84
C GLY A 221 -15.05 12.06 4.98
N ALA A 222 -14.64 11.29 6.00
CA ALA A 222 -13.28 10.82 6.16
C ALA A 222 -12.82 9.94 4.99
N GLY A 223 -13.67 9.03 4.51
CA GLY A 223 -13.41 8.19 3.34
C GLY A 223 -13.24 9.00 2.04
N VAL A 224 -14.09 10.00 1.82
CA VAL A 224 -14.04 10.91 0.66
C VAL A 224 -12.80 11.80 0.73
N LEU A 225 -12.52 12.41 1.89
CA LEU A 225 -11.31 13.22 2.10
C LEU A 225 -10.04 12.37 1.93
N PHE A 226 -10.05 11.15 2.45
CA PHE A 226 -8.96 10.20 2.26
C PHE A 226 -8.80 9.82 0.80
N SER A 227 -9.90 9.56 0.08
CA SER A 227 -9.89 9.26 -1.36
C SER A 227 -9.40 10.43 -2.19
N TRP A 228 -9.87 11.65 -1.93
CA TRP A 228 -9.41 12.87 -2.60
C TRP A 228 -7.92 13.12 -2.37
N ARG A 229 -7.46 12.98 -1.12
CA ARG A 229 -6.04 13.10 -0.78
C ARG A 229 -5.21 12.00 -1.44
N SER A 230 -5.76 10.81 -1.58
CA SER A 230 -5.13 9.70 -2.29
C SER A 230 -5.04 9.97 -3.79
N PHE A 231 -6.10 10.50 -4.41
CA PHE A 231 -6.16 10.83 -5.83
C PHE A 231 -5.19 11.96 -6.21
N SER A 232 -5.15 13.04 -5.44
CA SER A 232 -4.17 14.12 -5.66
C SER A 232 -2.73 13.63 -5.44
N SER A 233 -2.51 12.74 -4.47
CA SER A 233 -1.21 12.09 -4.28
C SER A 233 -0.85 11.17 -5.43
N TYR A 234 -1.84 10.52 -6.04
CA TYR A 234 -1.68 9.67 -7.22
C TYR A 234 -1.25 10.46 -8.45
N LYS A 235 -1.95 11.56 -8.78
CA LYS A 235 -1.56 12.41 -9.92
C LYS A 235 -0.14 12.96 -9.76
N LYS A 236 0.20 13.40 -8.54
CA LYS A 236 1.57 13.78 -8.20
C LYS A 236 2.54 12.60 -8.31
N ALA A 237 2.13 11.38 -7.98
CA ALA A 237 3.00 10.21 -8.11
C ALA A 237 3.32 9.91 -9.58
N GLU A 238 2.33 10.06 -10.46
CA GLU A 238 2.45 9.91 -11.92
C GLU A 238 3.43 10.93 -12.52
N GLU A 239 3.27 12.21 -12.19
CA GLU A 239 4.22 13.27 -12.58
C GLU A 239 5.65 13.04 -12.05
N ASN A 240 5.78 12.26 -10.98
CA ASN A 240 7.07 11.93 -10.36
C ASN A 240 7.63 10.56 -10.77
N GLN A 241 6.99 9.82 -11.70
CA GLN A 241 7.48 8.52 -12.17
C GLN A 241 8.76 8.65 -12.99
N SER A 242 8.94 9.76 -13.69
CA SER A 242 10.17 10.04 -14.44
C SER A 242 10.95 11.18 -13.79
N LYS A 243 12.25 10.98 -13.64
CA LYS A 243 13.23 12.03 -13.28
C LYS A 243 14.31 12.05 -14.34
N LYS A 244 14.94 13.22 -14.55
CA LYS A 244 16.08 13.36 -15.45
C LYS A 244 17.27 13.91 -14.66
N ILE A 245 18.45 13.34 -14.89
CA ILE A 245 19.74 13.79 -14.37
C ILE A 245 20.60 14.09 -15.60
N GLY A 246 20.71 15.38 -15.92
CA GLY A 246 21.55 15.87 -17.00
C GLY A 246 22.99 16.17 -16.56
N ASP A 247 23.19 16.44 -15.26
CA ASP A 247 24.46 16.90 -14.68
C ASP A 247 24.74 16.26 -13.31
N ALA A 248 26.01 16.16 -12.94
CA ALA A 248 26.51 15.61 -11.68
C ALA A 248 25.96 16.36 -10.45
N SER A 249 25.71 17.67 -10.56
CA SER A 249 25.11 18.49 -9.49
C SER A 249 23.68 18.04 -9.12
N GLN A 250 22.96 17.39 -10.06
CA GLN A 250 21.58 16.95 -9.88
C GLN A 250 21.46 15.58 -9.22
N ILE A 251 22.54 14.80 -9.12
CA ILE A 251 22.51 13.41 -8.66
C ILE A 251 21.92 13.31 -7.24
N LYS A 252 22.51 14.03 -6.28
CA LYS A 252 22.09 13.99 -4.88
C LYS A 252 20.66 14.50 -4.67
N PRO A 253 20.25 15.68 -5.21
CA PRO A 253 18.86 16.14 -5.11
C PRO A 253 17.84 15.14 -5.66
N VAL A 254 18.13 14.49 -6.79
CA VAL A 254 17.23 13.50 -7.38
C VAL A 254 17.16 12.24 -6.52
N ILE A 255 18.30 11.72 -6.04
CA ILE A 255 18.34 10.56 -5.13
C ILE A 255 17.53 10.85 -3.85
N ASP A 256 17.74 12.01 -3.22
CA ASP A 256 17.00 12.40 -2.01
C ASP A 256 15.50 12.50 -2.29
N ASN A 257 15.11 12.99 -3.47
CA ASN A 257 13.71 13.03 -3.89
C ASN A 257 13.14 11.61 -4.05
N VAL A 258 13.85 10.71 -4.74
CA VAL A 258 13.44 9.30 -4.91
C VAL A 258 13.35 8.58 -3.56
N LEU A 259 14.27 8.83 -2.63
CA LEU A 259 14.22 8.29 -1.28
C LEU A 259 13.03 8.83 -0.48
N LYS A 260 12.75 10.13 -0.54
CA LYS A 260 11.55 10.72 0.08
C LYS A 260 10.28 10.14 -0.52
N LEU A 261 10.22 9.97 -1.84
CA LEU A 261 9.08 9.38 -2.54
C LEU A 261 8.88 7.92 -2.16
N SER A 262 9.93 7.09 -2.15
CA SER A 262 9.81 5.66 -1.84
C SER A 262 9.21 5.37 -0.45
N ARG A 263 9.33 6.32 0.49
CA ARG A 263 8.73 6.26 1.84
C ARG A 263 7.24 6.65 1.88
N LYS A 264 6.73 7.39 0.88
CA LYS A 264 5.32 7.82 0.83
C LYS A 264 4.39 6.66 0.53
N ILE A 265 3.15 6.73 1.04
CA ILE A 265 2.11 5.68 0.88
C ILE A 265 1.73 5.48 -0.59
N PHE A 266 1.56 6.58 -1.31
CA PHE A 266 1.21 6.63 -2.72
C PHE A 266 2.44 6.99 -3.56
N ALA A 267 3.51 6.23 -3.37
CA ALA A 267 4.70 6.36 -4.21
C ALA A 267 4.53 5.55 -5.50
N PRO A 268 5.06 6.02 -6.63
CA PRO A 268 5.18 5.19 -7.81
C PRO A 268 5.96 3.90 -7.46
N ARG A 269 5.51 2.77 -8.01
CA ARG A 269 6.14 1.46 -7.73
C ARG A 269 7.46 1.31 -8.48
N LEU A 270 7.53 1.91 -9.66
CA LEU A 270 8.70 2.06 -10.50
C LEU A 270 8.96 3.55 -10.70
N VAL A 271 10.19 3.99 -10.40
CA VAL A 271 10.69 5.31 -10.77
C VAL A 271 11.74 5.12 -11.85
N VAL A 272 11.55 5.77 -12.99
CA VAL A 272 12.51 5.79 -14.09
C VAL A 272 13.34 7.06 -13.95
N VAL A 273 14.65 6.90 -13.75
CA VAL A 273 15.58 8.03 -13.71
C VAL A 273 16.38 8.01 -15.01
N ARG A 274 16.16 9.01 -15.85
CA ARG A 274 16.91 9.19 -17.09
C ARG A 274 18.23 9.86 -16.82
N VAL A 275 19.31 9.25 -17.29
CA VAL A 275 20.68 9.65 -16.94
C VAL A 275 21.47 9.89 -18.20
N ASN A 276 22.21 11.00 -18.24
CA ASN A 276 23.19 11.25 -19.29
C ASN A 276 24.33 10.21 -19.21
N SER A 277 24.71 9.62 -20.34
CA SER A 277 25.79 8.64 -20.44
C SER A 277 27.13 9.17 -19.90
N ALA A 278 27.41 10.46 -19.93
CA ALA A 278 28.66 10.99 -19.37
C ALA A 278 28.79 10.79 -17.83
N ILE A 279 27.67 10.62 -17.12
CA ILE A 279 27.62 10.55 -15.65
C ILE A 279 26.97 9.27 -15.11
N TRP A 280 26.66 8.30 -15.98
CA TRP A 280 25.88 7.11 -15.63
C TRP A 280 26.52 6.32 -14.47
N GLN A 281 27.84 6.14 -14.51
CA GLN A 281 28.60 5.41 -13.50
C GLN A 281 28.50 6.05 -12.11
N ALA A 282 28.58 7.38 -12.04
CA ALA A 282 28.44 8.11 -10.79
C ALA A 282 27.04 7.97 -10.20
N VAL A 283 26.01 8.01 -11.06
CA VAL A 283 24.61 7.82 -10.66
C VAL A 283 24.37 6.40 -10.15
N VAL A 284 24.83 5.37 -10.87
CA VAL A 284 24.72 3.96 -10.47
C VAL A 284 25.33 3.76 -9.07
N ARG A 285 26.56 4.24 -8.84
CA ARG A 285 27.24 4.11 -7.54
C ARG A 285 26.44 4.75 -6.40
N GLN A 286 25.95 5.98 -6.59
CA GLN A 286 25.20 6.68 -5.55
C GLN A 286 23.81 6.05 -5.28
N PHE A 287 23.11 5.54 -6.31
CA PHE A 287 21.88 4.79 -6.09
C PHE A 287 22.15 3.45 -5.40
N ALA A 288 23.25 2.77 -5.73
CA ALA A 288 23.64 1.52 -5.10
C ALA A 288 23.93 1.70 -3.60
N ASP A 289 24.56 2.82 -3.22
CA ASP A 289 24.83 3.16 -1.81
C ASP A 289 23.54 3.22 -0.96
N VAL A 290 22.47 3.82 -1.51
CA VAL A 290 21.20 4.02 -0.79
C VAL A 290 20.17 2.92 -0.99
N SER A 291 20.41 2.00 -1.91
CA SER A 291 19.49 0.91 -2.23
C SER A 291 19.65 -0.26 -1.27
N ALA A 292 18.52 -0.84 -0.87
CA ALA A 292 18.52 -2.02 -0.03
C ALA A 292 18.97 -3.26 -0.82
N VAL A 293 18.58 -3.34 -2.09
CA VAL A 293 18.90 -4.43 -3.02
C VAL A 293 19.26 -3.83 -4.37
N ILE A 294 20.20 -4.45 -5.08
CA ILE A 294 20.60 -4.15 -6.44
C ILE A 294 20.23 -5.36 -7.30
N LEU A 295 19.38 -5.17 -8.30
CA LEU A 295 19.04 -6.17 -9.30
C LEU A 295 19.83 -5.84 -10.56
N ILE A 296 20.60 -6.79 -11.06
CA ILE A 296 21.38 -6.62 -12.30
C ILE A 296 20.89 -7.65 -13.32
N ASP A 297 20.38 -7.17 -14.46
CA ASP A 297 20.00 -8.03 -15.56
C ASP A 297 21.22 -8.37 -16.43
N VAL A 298 21.56 -9.65 -16.50
CA VAL A 298 22.74 -10.17 -17.20
C VAL A 298 22.40 -10.80 -18.56
N SER A 299 21.17 -10.59 -19.06
CA SER A 299 20.69 -11.18 -20.33
C SER A 299 21.45 -10.70 -21.57
N SER A 300 22.00 -9.48 -21.53
CA SER A 300 22.60 -8.82 -22.69
C SER A 300 24.03 -8.38 -22.35
N PRO A 301 25.05 -9.13 -22.80
CA PRO A 301 26.45 -8.78 -22.59
C PRO A 301 26.79 -7.39 -23.16
N GLY A 302 27.51 -6.57 -22.40
CA GLY A 302 27.96 -5.25 -22.85
C GLY A 302 28.91 -4.60 -21.86
N GLU A 303 29.68 -3.62 -22.31
CA GLU A 303 30.72 -2.96 -21.49
C GLU A 303 30.14 -2.32 -20.21
N GLY A 304 28.95 -1.71 -20.30
CA GLY A 304 28.25 -1.17 -19.14
C GLY A 304 27.94 -2.23 -18.09
N LEU A 305 27.43 -3.40 -18.51
CA LEU A 305 27.13 -4.52 -17.62
C LEU A 305 28.42 -5.07 -16.97
N LEU A 306 29.50 -5.23 -17.74
CA LEU A 306 30.78 -5.69 -17.20
C LEU A 306 31.28 -4.73 -16.13
N TRP A 307 31.24 -3.42 -16.39
CA TRP A 307 31.59 -2.42 -15.40
C TRP A 307 30.70 -2.50 -14.14
N GLU A 308 29.39 -2.68 -14.29
CA GLU A 308 28.45 -2.80 -13.17
C GLU A 308 28.78 -4.01 -12.31
N LEU A 309 29.01 -5.16 -12.93
CA LEU A 309 29.40 -6.38 -12.23
C LEU A 309 30.75 -6.22 -11.53
N GLU A 310 31.77 -5.68 -12.18
CA GLU A 310 33.09 -5.49 -11.59
C GLU A 310 33.07 -4.50 -10.41
N ASN A 311 32.36 -3.38 -10.54
CA ASN A 311 32.40 -2.29 -9.55
C ASN A 311 31.40 -2.49 -8.41
N LEU A 312 30.23 -3.10 -8.67
CA LEU A 312 29.18 -3.24 -7.67
C LEU A 312 29.26 -4.56 -6.92
N ARG A 313 29.71 -5.64 -7.56
CA ARG A 313 29.76 -6.97 -6.93
C ARG A 313 30.70 -6.98 -5.73
N GLU A 314 31.89 -6.39 -5.85
CA GLU A 314 32.87 -6.39 -4.76
C GLU A 314 32.32 -5.69 -3.51
N LYS A 315 31.75 -4.48 -3.67
CA LYS A 315 31.25 -3.68 -2.55
C LYS A 315 29.88 -4.12 -2.04
N TYR A 316 29.03 -4.69 -2.90
CA TYR A 316 27.62 -4.92 -2.61
C TYR A 316 27.16 -6.38 -2.76
N ARG A 317 28.08 -7.35 -2.79
CA ARG A 317 27.77 -8.77 -3.03
C ARG A 317 26.53 -9.29 -2.30
N GLN A 318 26.37 -8.96 -1.02
CA GLN A 318 25.26 -9.42 -0.17
C GLN A 318 23.90 -8.78 -0.51
N ARG A 319 23.88 -7.69 -1.28
CA ARG A 319 22.68 -6.96 -1.70
C ARG A 319 22.40 -7.10 -3.19
N THR A 320 23.28 -7.76 -3.94
CA THR A 320 23.15 -7.92 -5.39
C THR A 320 22.43 -9.23 -5.70
N ILE A 321 21.42 -9.16 -6.56
CA ILE A 321 20.74 -10.32 -7.14
C ILE A 321 20.90 -10.21 -8.65
N LEU A 322 21.43 -11.26 -9.26
CA LEU A 322 21.55 -11.38 -10.70
C LEU A 322 20.26 -11.97 -11.27
N VAL A 323 19.74 -11.38 -12.33
CA VAL A 323 18.55 -11.87 -13.05
C VAL A 323 18.88 -11.99 -14.54
N GLY A 324 18.21 -12.86 -15.28
CA GLY A 324 18.40 -12.93 -16.73
C GLY A 324 17.35 -13.76 -17.45
N GLN A 325 17.18 -13.55 -18.75
CA GLN A 325 16.30 -14.32 -19.61
C GLN A 325 16.86 -15.74 -19.75
N TYR A 326 16.01 -16.74 -19.52
CA TYR A 326 16.42 -18.15 -19.54
C TYR A 326 17.23 -18.51 -20.79
N ASP A 327 16.72 -18.17 -21.99
CA ASP A 327 17.36 -18.52 -23.26
C ASP A 327 18.69 -17.79 -23.48
N ALA A 328 18.80 -16.56 -22.97
CA ALA A 328 20.05 -15.80 -23.03
C ALA A 328 21.11 -16.40 -22.10
N LEU A 329 20.72 -16.80 -20.89
CA LEU A 329 21.59 -17.47 -19.94
C LEU A 329 22.05 -18.84 -20.48
N GLU A 330 21.17 -19.59 -21.12
CA GLU A 330 21.51 -20.87 -21.75
C GLU A 330 22.58 -20.67 -22.85
N LYS A 331 22.41 -19.67 -23.72
CA LYS A 331 23.41 -19.30 -24.73
C LYS A 331 24.75 -18.92 -24.11
N ILE A 332 24.75 -18.06 -23.09
CA ILE A 332 25.97 -17.64 -22.38
C ILE A 332 26.68 -18.84 -21.73
N SER A 333 25.92 -19.77 -21.15
CA SER A 333 26.47 -20.98 -20.51
C SER A 333 27.05 -21.99 -21.50
N ALA A 334 26.61 -21.97 -22.76
CA ALA A 334 27.06 -22.87 -23.82
C ALA A 334 28.33 -22.38 -24.54
N LEU A 335 28.82 -21.17 -24.24
CA LEU A 335 29.99 -20.61 -24.91
C LEU A 335 31.26 -21.41 -24.58
N PRO A 336 32.00 -21.89 -25.61
CA PRO A 336 33.25 -22.61 -25.40
C PRO A 336 34.33 -21.67 -24.87
N VAL A 337 35.02 -22.11 -23.81
CA VAL A 337 36.10 -21.36 -23.14
C VAL A 337 37.33 -21.13 -24.04
N THR A 338 37.44 -21.84 -25.18
CA THR A 338 38.68 -21.99 -25.95
C THR A 338 38.77 -21.18 -27.25
N ASN A 339 37.74 -20.45 -27.68
CA ASN A 339 37.82 -19.65 -28.91
C ASN A 339 38.40 -18.26 -28.63
N ALA A 340 39.69 -18.07 -28.96
CA ALA A 340 40.48 -16.87 -28.66
C ALA A 340 39.92 -15.55 -29.23
N ASP A 341 39.03 -15.61 -30.24
CA ASP A 341 38.51 -14.43 -30.94
C ASP A 341 36.99 -14.22 -30.79
N ALA A 342 36.24 -15.18 -30.25
CA ALA A 342 34.80 -15.05 -30.02
C ALA A 342 34.52 -14.29 -28.71
N VAL A 343 34.40 -12.97 -28.89
CA VAL A 343 33.80 -11.94 -28.01
C VAL A 343 34.35 -11.90 -26.59
N LYS A 344 35.48 -11.20 -26.42
CA LYS A 344 36.09 -10.86 -25.11
C LYS A 344 35.07 -10.45 -24.04
N THR A 345 34.00 -9.76 -24.42
CA THR A 345 32.92 -9.32 -23.52
C THR A 345 32.12 -10.48 -22.94
N GLU A 346 31.75 -11.48 -23.74
CA GLU A 346 30.94 -12.61 -23.30
C GLU A 346 31.76 -13.56 -22.43
N GLN A 347 33.01 -13.83 -22.82
CA GLN A 347 33.94 -14.60 -22.00
C GLN A 347 34.17 -13.92 -20.65
N ARG A 348 34.38 -12.60 -20.64
CA ARG A 348 34.52 -11.84 -19.40
C ARG A 348 33.26 -11.89 -18.55
N LEU A 349 32.07 -11.87 -19.16
CA LEU A 349 30.82 -12.05 -18.44
C LEU A 349 30.74 -13.44 -17.80
N VAL A 350 31.08 -14.50 -18.53
CA VAL A 350 31.10 -15.88 -17.99
C VAL A 350 32.03 -15.99 -16.78
N GLU A 351 33.22 -15.39 -16.84
CA GLU A 351 34.14 -15.32 -15.69
C GLU A 351 33.52 -14.59 -14.49
N LEU A 352 32.84 -13.46 -14.73
CA LEU A 352 32.19 -12.68 -13.67
C LEU A 352 30.95 -13.39 -13.10
N LEU A 353 30.31 -14.28 -13.86
CA LEU A 353 29.18 -15.08 -13.40
C LEU A 353 29.60 -16.37 -12.70
N ASP A 354 30.85 -16.81 -12.82
CA ASP A 354 31.28 -18.10 -12.26
C ASP A 354 31.03 -18.19 -10.75
N GLY A 355 30.38 -19.29 -10.35
CA GLY A 355 29.95 -19.55 -8.97
C GLY A 355 28.79 -18.69 -8.45
N GLU A 356 28.23 -17.78 -9.27
CA GLU A 356 27.10 -16.95 -8.87
C GLU A 356 25.75 -17.64 -9.19
N SER A 357 24.72 -17.19 -8.48
CA SER A 357 23.34 -17.63 -8.70
C SER A 357 22.57 -16.57 -9.49
N VAL A 358 22.01 -16.97 -10.63
CA VAL A 358 21.25 -16.07 -11.51
C VAL A 358 19.79 -16.52 -11.54
N LEU A 359 18.86 -15.63 -11.20
CA LEU A 359 17.43 -15.92 -11.27
C LEU A 359 16.96 -15.81 -12.72
N ALA A 360 16.48 -16.91 -13.30
CA ALA A 360 15.97 -16.89 -14.65
C ALA A 360 14.51 -16.42 -14.72
N TYR A 361 14.19 -15.60 -15.71
CA TYR A 361 12.82 -15.31 -16.13
C TYR A 361 12.56 -15.82 -17.56
N ARG A 362 11.29 -16.07 -17.87
CA ARG A 362 10.79 -16.34 -19.21
C ARG A 362 9.66 -15.36 -19.53
N SER A 363 9.57 -14.95 -20.79
CA SER A 363 8.57 -14.02 -21.32
C SER A 363 7.40 -14.73 -22.01
N ASP A 364 7.45 -16.07 -22.12
CA ASP A 364 6.50 -16.90 -22.87
C ASP A 364 5.04 -16.88 -22.36
N GLY A 365 4.79 -16.30 -21.19
CA GLY A 365 3.42 -16.06 -20.72
C GLY A 365 3.28 -15.76 -19.23
N ALA A 366 2.05 -15.39 -18.85
CA ALA A 366 1.71 -14.92 -17.51
C ALA A 366 2.07 -15.90 -16.37
N ARG A 367 2.03 -17.22 -16.63
CA ARG A 367 2.40 -18.23 -15.63
C ARG A 367 3.88 -18.16 -15.28
N ASP A 368 4.75 -17.94 -16.27
CA ASP A 368 6.19 -17.85 -16.02
C ASP A 368 6.57 -16.51 -15.41
N THR A 369 5.91 -15.42 -15.81
CA THR A 369 6.03 -14.13 -15.11
C THR A 369 5.65 -14.27 -13.63
N GLN A 370 4.57 -14.99 -13.32
CA GLN A 370 4.14 -15.26 -11.93
C GLN A 370 5.15 -16.13 -11.16
N ARG A 371 5.75 -17.13 -11.80
CA ARG A 371 6.80 -17.97 -11.20
C ARG A 371 8.04 -17.16 -10.87
N PHE A 372 8.56 -16.39 -11.83
CA PHE A 372 9.68 -15.48 -11.63
C PHE A 372 9.40 -14.46 -10.52
N THR A 373 8.21 -13.87 -10.55
CA THR A 373 7.70 -12.95 -9.53
C THR A 373 7.74 -13.57 -8.13
N LYS A 374 7.30 -14.83 -7.99
CA LYS A 374 7.35 -15.58 -6.73
C LYS A 374 8.78 -15.88 -6.29
N LEU A 375 9.64 -16.27 -7.23
CA LEU A 375 11.06 -16.54 -7.02
C LEU A 375 11.77 -15.29 -6.50
N LEU A 376 11.70 -14.19 -7.25
CA LEU A 376 12.29 -12.90 -6.89
C LEU A 376 11.79 -12.39 -5.53
N ARG A 377 10.49 -12.52 -5.26
CA ARG A 377 9.91 -12.18 -3.95
C ARG A 377 10.53 -12.98 -2.82
N THR A 378 10.77 -14.27 -3.04
CA THR A 378 11.34 -15.16 -2.02
C THR A 378 12.77 -14.72 -1.73
N THR A 379 13.60 -14.57 -2.77
CA THR A 379 14.98 -14.08 -2.67
C THR A 379 15.06 -12.73 -1.95
N LEU A 380 14.17 -11.78 -2.28
CA LEU A 380 14.13 -10.48 -1.60
C LEU A 380 13.80 -10.55 -0.10
N ASN A 381 12.94 -11.49 0.32
CA ASN A 381 12.64 -11.68 1.75
C ASN A 381 13.75 -12.46 2.49
N ASP A 382 14.56 -13.24 1.77
CA ASP A 382 15.68 -13.96 2.36
C ASP A 382 16.86 -13.03 2.66
N LEU A 383 16.97 -11.92 1.94
CA LEU A 383 17.90 -10.85 2.29
C LEU A 383 17.45 -10.01 3.50
N TYR A 384 16.15 -10.02 3.86
CA TYR A 384 15.54 -8.94 4.65
C TYR A 384 14.21 -9.27 5.36
#